data_AF-A0A1Q7ZJD1-F1
#
_entry.id   AF-A0A1Q7ZJD1-F1
#
_cell.length_a   1.000
_cell.length_b   1.000
_cell.length_c   1.000
_cell.angle_alpha   90.00
_cell.angle_beta   90.00
_cell.angle_gamma   90.00
#
_symmetry.space_group_name_H-M   'P 1'
#
loop_
_entity.id
_entity.type
_entity.pdbx_description
1 polymer ?
#
loop_
_entity_poly.entity_id
_entity_poly.type
_entity_poly.pdbx_seq_one_letter_code
_entity_poly.pdbx_strand_id
1 'polypeptide(L)'
;MLHWKYGKVREDLHSNKKAGFQSNNFCIKKEIFDKLDILNELKDYGHEDTMMGILMEKMDVKVTNIHNPVLHERIEDAEVFIKKSDDALMNLLTIRKLLKETDIKKHIKIYRWFSLVKKCHLRRLIISFYKKFNKSILTNLTSCNPNLSLFDLHRLSKLLIYDRELEKTE
;
A
#
# COMPACT_ATOMS: atom_id res chain seq x y z
N MET A 1 -13.97 -7.88 -10.80
CA MET A 1 -14.46 -8.33 -9.48
C MET A 1 -13.48 -8.05 -8.34
N LEU A 2 -12.16 -8.26 -8.51
CA LEU A 2 -11.16 -8.08 -7.44
C LEU A 2 -11.21 -6.69 -6.81
N HIS A 3 -11.14 -5.64 -7.62
CA HIS A 3 -11.16 -4.26 -7.14
C HIS A 3 -12.42 -3.98 -6.30
N TRP A 4 -13.61 -4.33 -6.80
CA TRP A 4 -14.85 -4.18 -6.04
C TRP A 4 -14.84 -4.94 -4.71
N LYS A 5 -14.39 -6.20 -4.69
CA LYS A 5 -14.32 -7.02 -3.47
C LYS A 5 -13.32 -6.44 -2.48
N TYR A 6 -12.20 -5.90 -2.98
CA TYR A 6 -11.20 -5.22 -2.15
C TYR A 6 -11.80 -3.96 -1.52
N GLY A 7 -12.38 -3.07 -2.33
CA GLY A 7 -13.01 -1.84 -1.85
C GLY A 7 -14.08 -2.11 -0.79
N LYS A 8 -15.01 -3.02 -1.06
CA LYS A 8 -16.07 -3.38 -0.12
C LYS A 8 -15.59 -3.99 1.20
N VAL A 9 -14.52 -4.79 1.19
CA VAL A 9 -14.05 -5.52 2.39
C VAL A 9 -12.97 -4.76 3.15
N ARG A 10 -12.16 -3.94 2.47
CA ARG A 10 -10.94 -3.33 3.03
C ARG A 10 -10.98 -1.80 3.05
N GLU A 11 -11.72 -1.15 2.16
CA GLU A 11 -11.74 0.32 2.04
C GLU A 11 -13.04 0.94 2.57
N ASP A 12 -14.16 0.22 2.50
CA ASP A 12 -15.45 0.62 3.07
C ASP A 12 -15.41 0.55 4.61
N LEU A 13 -14.89 1.62 5.20
CA LEU A 13 -14.76 1.80 6.64
C LEU A 13 -15.96 2.61 7.16
N HIS A 14 -17.15 2.04 7.05
CA HIS A 14 -18.41 2.65 7.49
C HIS A 14 -18.54 2.90 9.01
N SER A 15 -17.47 2.74 9.79
CA SER A 15 -17.54 2.80 11.26
C SER A 15 -16.25 3.31 11.89
N ASN A 16 -16.26 4.56 12.38
CA ASN A 16 -15.55 5.11 13.56
C ASN A 16 -14.07 4.76 13.85
N LYS A 17 -13.37 4.06 12.98
CA LYS A 17 -11.92 3.88 13.07
C LYS A 17 -11.29 5.15 12.52
N LYS A 18 -10.18 5.58 13.14
CA LYS A 18 -9.27 6.56 12.55
C LYS A 18 -8.83 6.00 11.18
N ALA A 19 -9.59 6.29 10.14
CA ALA A 19 -9.18 6.05 8.78
C ALA A 19 -7.85 6.80 8.59
N GLY A 20 -6.90 6.16 7.92
CA GLY A 20 -5.70 6.87 7.51
C GLY A 20 -6.07 8.12 6.73
N PHE A 21 -5.16 9.08 6.64
CA PHE A 21 -5.37 10.25 5.80
C PHE A 21 -5.70 9.81 4.36
N GLN A 22 -6.67 10.46 3.72
CA GLN A 22 -7.07 10.21 2.32
C GLN A 22 -7.09 11.56 1.58
N SER A 23 -6.48 11.62 0.40
CA SER A 23 -6.35 12.88 -0.36
C SER A 23 -7.51 13.18 -1.33
N ASN A 24 -8.56 12.36 -1.34
CA ASN A 24 -9.71 12.53 -2.25
C ASN A 24 -10.27 13.97 -2.24
N ASN A 25 -10.50 14.51 -1.03
CA ASN A 25 -10.93 15.87 -0.79
C ASN A 25 -10.32 16.34 0.53
N PHE A 26 -9.45 17.34 0.50
CA PHE A 26 -8.86 17.90 1.72
C PHE A 26 -8.56 19.39 1.56
N CYS A 27 -8.42 20.07 2.70
CA CYS A 27 -7.91 21.43 2.78
C CYS A 27 -6.72 21.42 3.71
N ILE A 28 -5.63 22.07 3.31
CA ILE A 28 -4.39 22.15 4.09
C ILE A 28 -3.90 23.59 4.09
N LYS A 29 -3.30 24.03 5.21
CA LYS A 29 -2.64 25.32 5.24
C LYS A 29 -1.41 25.30 4.34
N LYS A 30 -1.19 26.37 3.58
CA LYS A 30 -0.03 26.52 2.70
C LYS A 30 1.30 26.24 3.42
N GLU A 31 1.48 26.82 4.60
CA GLU A 31 2.70 26.63 5.43
C GLU A 31 2.99 25.17 5.83
N ILE A 32 1.96 24.32 5.85
CA ILE A 32 2.10 22.89 6.13
C ILE A 32 2.40 22.16 4.81
N PHE A 33 1.67 22.50 3.74
CA PHE A 33 1.87 21.91 2.42
C PHE A 33 3.30 22.10 1.90
N ASP A 34 3.86 23.30 2.08
CA ASP A 34 5.23 23.63 1.68
C ASP A 34 6.30 22.80 2.44
N LYS A 35 5.94 22.13 3.55
CA LYS A 35 6.83 21.21 4.28
C LYS A 35 6.74 19.76 3.81
N LEU A 36 5.85 19.46 2.87
CA LEU A 36 5.61 18.11 2.35
C LEU A 36 6.40 17.82 1.07
N ASP A 37 7.41 18.62 0.74
CA ASP A 37 8.25 18.50 -0.47
C ASP A 37 8.83 17.09 -0.71
N ILE A 38 9.08 16.33 0.35
CA ILE A 38 9.59 14.96 0.28
C ILE A 38 8.62 13.98 -0.43
N LEU A 39 7.34 14.35 -0.59
CA LEU A 39 6.38 13.60 -1.40
C LEU A 39 6.79 13.53 -2.88
N ASN A 40 7.56 14.52 -3.37
CA ASN A 40 8.05 14.56 -4.75
C ASN A 40 9.06 13.45 -5.07
N GLU A 41 9.55 12.72 -4.07
CA GLU A 41 10.42 11.55 -4.27
C GLU A 41 9.64 10.29 -4.70
N LEU A 42 8.32 10.28 -4.53
CA LEU A 42 7.45 9.22 -5.02
C LEU A 42 7.24 9.40 -6.54
N LYS A 43 7.67 8.41 -7.32
CA LYS A 43 7.61 8.47 -8.79
C LYS A 43 6.41 7.73 -9.37
N ASP A 44 5.96 6.69 -8.69
CA ASP A 44 4.88 5.82 -9.15
C ASP A 44 3.59 6.11 -8.38
N TYR A 45 2.52 5.37 -8.67
CA TYR A 45 1.23 5.51 -7.99
C TYR A 45 1.18 4.69 -6.70
N GLY A 46 0.69 5.30 -5.61
CA GLY A 46 0.27 4.65 -4.38
C GLY A 46 1.12 4.99 -3.15
N HIS A 47 0.49 4.93 -1.98
CA HIS A 47 1.06 5.28 -0.66
C HIS A 47 1.37 6.77 -0.42
N GLU A 48 1.06 7.68 -1.35
CA GLU A 48 1.20 9.14 -1.16
C GLU A 48 0.39 9.59 0.05
N ASP A 49 -0.89 9.19 0.11
CA ASP A 49 -1.79 9.48 1.22
C ASP A 49 -1.26 8.99 2.57
N THR A 50 -0.66 7.79 2.56
CA THR A 50 -0.07 7.22 3.77
C THR A 50 1.16 8.00 4.20
N MET A 51 2.03 8.36 3.25
CA MET A 51 3.22 9.15 3.51
C MET A 51 2.83 10.53 4.03
N MET A 52 1.87 11.19 3.40
CA MET A 52 1.35 12.49 3.85
C MET A 52 0.79 12.39 5.27
N GLY A 53 -0.01 11.36 5.56
CA GLY A 53 -0.51 11.09 6.91
C GLY A 53 0.60 10.91 7.95
N ILE A 54 1.66 10.15 7.62
CA ILE A 54 2.82 9.97 8.51
C ILE A 54 3.56 11.30 8.73
N LEU A 55 3.77 12.08 7.67
CA LEU A 55 4.48 13.36 7.75
C LEU A 55 3.69 14.37 8.61
N MET A 56 2.38 14.47 8.40
CA MET A 56 1.51 15.33 9.22
C MET A 56 1.52 14.91 10.69
N GLU A 57 1.48 13.60 10.98
CA GLU A 57 1.59 13.11 12.35
C GLU A 57 2.94 13.47 12.98
N LYS A 58 4.04 13.36 12.23
CA LYS A 58 5.38 13.75 12.71
C LYS A 58 5.53 15.25 12.95
N MET A 59 4.76 16.07 12.25
CA MET A 59 4.71 17.53 12.45
C MET A 59 3.71 17.95 13.52
N ASP A 60 3.07 17.00 14.21
CA ASP A 60 2.00 17.23 15.19
C ASP A 60 0.81 18.04 14.60
N VAL A 61 0.57 17.85 13.29
CA VAL A 61 -0.54 18.51 12.60
C VAL A 61 -1.83 17.78 12.93
N LYS A 62 -2.77 18.49 13.56
CA LYS A 62 -4.11 17.96 13.84
C LYS A 62 -4.92 17.78 12.55
N VAL A 63 -5.16 16.53 12.17
CA VAL A 63 -6.06 16.16 11.06
C VAL A 63 -7.49 16.04 11.59
N THR A 64 -8.41 16.80 11.00
CA THR A 64 -9.85 16.72 11.32
C THR A 64 -10.59 16.09 10.14
N ASN A 65 -11.24 14.95 10.38
CA ASN A 65 -12.00 14.26 9.35
C ASN A 65 -13.37 14.92 9.17
N ILE A 66 -13.71 15.25 7.93
CA ILE A 66 -15.04 15.74 7.55
C ILE A 66 -15.74 14.61 6.81
N HIS A 67 -16.99 14.32 7.19
CA HIS A 67 -17.80 13.32 6.50
C HIS A 67 -18.23 13.86 5.12
N ASN A 68 -17.35 13.66 4.14
CA ASN A 68 -17.57 14.03 2.75
C ASN A 68 -17.60 12.76 1.89
N PRO A 69 -18.78 12.12 1.71
CA PRO A 69 -18.89 10.89 0.95
C PRO A 69 -18.48 11.15 -0.50
N VAL A 70 -17.60 10.29 -1.02
CA VAL A 70 -17.12 10.36 -2.40
C VAL A 70 -17.74 9.24 -3.22
N LEU A 71 -18.13 9.56 -4.46
CA LEU A 71 -18.63 8.57 -5.40
C LEU A 71 -17.45 7.85 -6.04
N HIS A 72 -17.42 6.52 -5.94
CA HIS A 72 -16.46 5.71 -6.66
C HIS A 72 -17.01 5.39 -8.05
N GLU A 73 -16.75 6.27 -9.03
CA GLU A 73 -17.39 6.19 -10.36
C GLU A 73 -16.95 5.00 -11.22
N ARG A 74 -15.77 4.39 -10.99
CA ARG A 74 -15.24 3.33 -11.87
C ARG A 74 -14.58 2.18 -11.14
N ILE A 75 -15.16 0.99 -11.32
CA ILE A 75 -14.51 -0.27 -10.99
C ILE A 75 -13.50 -0.58 -12.08
N GLU A 76 -12.23 -0.59 -11.71
CA GLU A 76 -11.13 -1.03 -12.58
C GLU A 76 -11.11 -2.55 -12.81
N ASP A 77 -10.58 -2.95 -13.95
CA ASP A 77 -10.28 -4.34 -14.27
C ASP A 77 -9.28 -4.94 -13.28
N ALA A 78 -9.39 -6.25 -13.02
CA ALA A 78 -8.54 -6.93 -12.05
C ALA A 78 -7.06 -6.79 -12.38
N GLU A 79 -6.69 -6.88 -13.67
CA GLU A 79 -5.30 -6.74 -14.12
C GLU A 79 -4.74 -5.33 -13.89
N VAL A 80 -5.53 -4.31 -14.19
CA VAL A 80 -5.19 -2.89 -13.95
C VAL A 80 -5.00 -2.65 -12.46
N PHE A 81 -5.93 -3.15 -11.64
CA PHE A 81 -5.88 -3.02 -10.19
C PHE A 81 -4.66 -3.74 -9.57
N ILE A 82 -4.32 -4.94 -10.07
CA ILE A 82 -3.12 -5.67 -9.63
C ILE A 82 -1.87 -4.89 -10.00
N LYS A 83 -1.79 -4.35 -11.23
CA LYS A 83 -0.65 -3.57 -11.70
C LYS A 83 -0.43 -2.33 -10.83
N LYS A 84 -1.48 -1.52 -10.61
CA LYS A 84 -1.42 -0.36 -9.71
C LYS A 84 -1.02 -0.74 -8.28
N SER A 85 -1.48 -1.89 -7.82
CA SER A 85 -1.10 -2.41 -6.49
C SER A 85 0.36 -2.83 -6.42
N ASP A 86 0.94 -3.32 -7.52
CA ASP A 86 2.36 -3.65 -7.64
C ASP A 86 3.21 -2.37 -7.72
N ASP A 87 2.77 -1.36 -8.46
CA ASP A 87 3.41 -0.04 -8.55
C ASP A 87 3.49 0.63 -7.15
N ALA A 88 2.41 0.54 -6.37
CA ALA A 88 2.39 1.03 -4.99
C ALA A 88 3.44 0.34 -4.10
N LEU A 89 3.81 -0.92 -4.36
CA LEU A 89 4.87 -1.60 -3.58
C LEU A 89 6.24 -1.00 -3.85
N MET A 90 6.49 -0.46 -5.04
CA MET A 90 7.74 0.23 -5.35
C MET A 90 7.84 1.53 -4.55
N ASN A 91 6.76 2.32 -4.51
CA ASN A 91 6.68 3.50 -3.64
C ASN A 91 6.90 3.14 -2.17
N LEU A 92 6.36 2.03 -1.68
CA LEU A 92 6.61 1.57 -0.32
C LEU A 92 8.10 1.32 -0.03
N LEU A 93 8.85 0.80 -1.01
CA LEU A 93 10.30 0.61 -0.88
C LEU A 93 11.07 1.94 -0.93
N THR A 94 10.58 2.94 -1.67
CA THR A 94 11.10 4.31 -1.62
C THR A 94 10.84 4.93 -0.24
N ILE A 95 9.62 4.85 0.27
CA ILE A 95 9.24 5.34 1.62
C ILE A 95 10.11 4.71 2.69
N ARG A 96 10.47 3.42 2.55
CA ARG A 96 11.40 2.73 3.45
C ARG A 96 12.76 3.40 3.55
N LYS A 97 13.25 4.02 2.48
CA LYS A 97 14.55 4.74 2.48
C LYS A 97 14.43 6.12 3.16
N LEU A 98 13.24 6.71 3.18
CA LEU A 98 13.00 8.09 3.63
C LEU A 98 12.50 8.21 5.08
N LEU A 99 11.78 7.19 5.56
CA LEU A 99 11.15 7.21 6.89
C LEU A 99 11.73 6.14 7.80
N LYS A 100 11.58 6.36 9.12
CA LYS A 100 11.97 5.36 10.12
C LYS A 100 11.07 4.14 10.01
N GLU A 101 11.66 2.96 10.16
CA GLU A 101 10.94 1.69 10.04
C GLU A 101 9.75 1.59 11.03
N THR A 102 9.86 2.21 12.21
CA THR A 102 8.81 2.29 13.22
C THR A 102 7.56 2.99 12.72
N ASP A 103 7.73 4.09 11.99
CA ASP A 103 6.64 4.92 11.48
C ASP A 103 5.90 4.13 10.39
N ILE A 104 6.64 3.53 9.47
CA ILE A 104 6.06 2.74 8.38
C ILE A 104 5.28 1.53 8.92
N LYS A 105 5.84 0.80 9.90
CA LYS A 105 5.17 -0.34 10.54
C LYS A 105 3.86 0.05 11.22
N LYS A 106 3.78 1.25 11.78
CA LYS A 106 2.58 1.72 12.48
C LYS A 106 1.41 1.90 11.51
N HIS A 107 1.67 2.39 10.30
CA HIS A 107 0.63 2.75 9.34
C HIS A 107 0.40 1.69 8.25
N ILE A 108 1.41 0.90 7.88
CA ILE A 108 1.35 0.01 6.72
C ILE A 108 1.43 -1.46 7.15
N LYS A 109 0.26 -2.13 7.15
CA LYS A 109 0.14 -3.53 7.61
C LYS A 109 1.00 -4.50 6.79
N ILE A 110 1.05 -4.35 5.47
CA ILE A 110 1.87 -5.21 4.61
C ILE A 110 3.36 -5.08 4.94
N TYR A 111 3.80 -3.88 5.31
CA TYR A 111 5.18 -3.62 5.69
C TYR A 111 5.55 -4.32 7.00
N ARG A 112 4.62 -4.43 7.97
CA ARG A 112 4.84 -5.22 9.18
C ARG A 112 5.13 -6.69 8.85
N TRP A 113 4.34 -7.29 7.97
CA TRP A 113 4.54 -8.68 7.53
C TRP A 113 5.85 -8.85 6.78
N PHE A 114 6.17 -7.91 5.89
CA PHE A 114 7.45 -7.88 5.20
C PHE A 114 8.64 -7.86 6.18
N SER A 115 8.63 -6.96 7.17
CA SER A 115 9.67 -6.90 8.19
C SER A 115 9.74 -8.19 9.02
N LEU A 116 8.61 -8.81 9.37
CA LEU A 116 8.58 -10.09 10.10
C LEU A 116 9.20 -11.21 9.28
N VAL A 117 8.84 -11.32 7.99
CA VAL A 117 9.41 -12.33 7.08
C VAL A 117 10.92 -12.15 6.92
N LYS A 118 11.40 -10.90 6.80
CA LYS A 118 12.84 -10.62 6.74
C LYS A 118 13.54 -11.03 8.05
N LYS A 119 12.96 -10.70 9.21
CA LYS A 119 13.50 -11.06 10.53
C LYS A 119 13.55 -12.57 10.76
N CYS A 120 12.55 -13.32 10.28
CA CYS A 120 12.51 -14.78 10.39
C CYS A 120 13.32 -15.50 9.28
N HIS A 121 14.01 -14.76 8.40
CA HIS A 121 14.75 -15.30 7.24
C HIS A 121 13.91 -16.18 6.29
N LEU A 122 12.58 -16.06 6.30
CA LEU A 122 11.65 -16.86 5.47
C LEU A 122 11.52 -16.35 4.03
N ARG A 123 12.27 -15.31 3.66
CA ARG A 123 12.21 -14.66 2.34
C ARG A 123 12.33 -15.65 1.19
N ARG A 124 13.32 -16.55 1.20
CA ARG A 124 13.57 -17.50 0.11
C ARG A 124 12.41 -18.51 -0.05
N LEU A 125 11.88 -18.99 1.08
CA LEU A 125 10.78 -19.95 1.10
C LEU A 125 9.52 -19.35 0.48
N ILE A 126 9.14 -18.15 0.90
CA ILE A 126 7.93 -17.46 0.40
C ILE A 126 8.08 -17.13 -1.08
N ILE A 127 9.23 -16.61 -1.52
CA ILE A 127 9.48 -16.31 -2.94
C ILE A 127 9.41 -17.59 -3.78
N SER A 128 10.00 -18.69 -3.32
CA SER A 128 9.99 -19.96 -4.04
C SER A 128 8.56 -20.52 -4.19
N PHE A 129 7.81 -20.52 -3.08
CA PHE A 129 6.40 -20.90 -3.08
C PHE A 129 5.59 -20.05 -4.07
N TYR A 130 5.72 -18.73 -3.97
CA TYR A 130 5.02 -17.81 -4.86
C TYR A 130 5.36 -18.04 -6.33
N LYS A 131 6.64 -18.21 -6.68
CA LYS A 131 7.06 -18.49 -8.08
C LYS A 131 6.46 -19.78 -8.63
N LYS A 132 6.29 -20.82 -7.80
CA LYS A 132 5.67 -22.09 -8.21
C LYS A 132 4.17 -21.93 -8.48
N PHE A 133 3.48 -21.11 -7.68
CA PHE A 133 2.02 -20.98 -7.71
C PHE A 133 1.51 -19.69 -8.34
N ASN A 134 2.39 -18.82 -8.86
CA ASN A 134 2.03 -17.47 -9.34
C ASN A 134 0.94 -17.50 -10.41
N LYS A 135 0.99 -18.42 -11.38
CA LYS A 135 -0.02 -18.56 -12.43
C LYS A 135 -1.40 -18.86 -11.83
N SER A 136 -1.47 -19.82 -10.92
CA SER A 136 -2.71 -20.17 -10.22
C SER A 136 -3.25 -19.02 -9.37
N ILE A 137 -2.36 -18.30 -8.68
CA ILE A 137 -2.72 -17.10 -7.91
C ILE A 137 -3.31 -16.03 -8.84
N LEU A 138 -2.63 -15.70 -9.94
CA LEU A 138 -3.10 -14.69 -10.89
C LEU A 138 -4.43 -15.10 -11.54
N THR A 139 -4.59 -16.36 -11.94
CA THR A 139 -5.87 -16.88 -12.46
C THR A 139 -7.00 -16.74 -11.44
N ASN A 140 -6.73 -16.97 -10.14
CA ASN A 140 -7.74 -16.74 -9.11
C ASN A 140 -8.05 -15.24 -8.96
N LEU A 141 -7.05 -14.37 -8.97
CA LEU A 141 -7.21 -12.93 -8.80
C LEU A 141 -7.98 -12.27 -9.95
N THR A 142 -7.86 -12.78 -11.18
CA THR A 142 -8.63 -12.32 -12.35
C THR A 142 -9.97 -13.03 -12.54
N SER A 143 -10.28 -14.02 -11.69
CA SER A 143 -11.56 -14.75 -11.76
C SER A 143 -12.76 -13.95 -11.25
N CYS A 144 -13.95 -14.53 -11.43
CA CYS A 144 -15.21 -13.99 -10.90
C CYS A 144 -15.32 -14.07 -9.35
N ASN A 145 -14.47 -14.85 -8.66
CA ASN A 145 -14.46 -14.92 -7.20
C ASN A 145 -13.03 -14.87 -6.64
N PRO A 146 -12.40 -13.69 -6.63
CA PRO A 146 -11.01 -13.55 -6.21
C PRO A 146 -10.85 -13.70 -4.70
N ASN A 147 -9.74 -14.30 -4.28
CA ASN A 147 -9.40 -14.49 -2.87
C ASN A 147 -8.47 -13.37 -2.38
N LEU A 148 -8.93 -12.58 -1.41
CA LEU A 148 -8.14 -11.45 -0.87
C LEU A 148 -6.90 -11.89 -0.07
N SER A 149 -6.89 -13.11 0.49
CA SER A 149 -5.70 -13.64 1.16
C SER A 149 -4.62 -14.03 0.13
N LEU A 150 -5.03 -14.54 -1.03
CA LEU A 150 -4.10 -14.75 -2.16
C LEU A 150 -3.58 -13.42 -2.70
N PHE A 151 -4.40 -12.38 -2.68
CA PHE A 151 -3.96 -11.02 -3.02
C PHE A 151 -2.93 -10.46 -2.02
N ASP A 152 -3.17 -10.64 -0.73
CA ASP A 152 -2.21 -10.25 0.33
C ASP A 152 -0.87 -11.02 0.16
N LEU A 153 -0.93 -12.32 -0.16
CA LEU A 153 0.24 -13.14 -0.46
C LEU A 153 0.97 -12.67 -1.73
N HIS A 154 0.24 -12.37 -2.81
CA HIS A 154 0.78 -11.81 -4.04
C HIS A 154 1.59 -10.54 -3.75
N ARG A 155 0.96 -9.56 -3.07
CA ARG A 155 1.62 -8.29 -2.74
C ARG A 155 2.85 -8.49 -1.85
N LEU A 156 2.75 -9.31 -0.80
CA LEU A 156 3.88 -9.59 0.09
C LEU A 156 5.04 -10.25 -0.68
N SER A 157 4.73 -11.19 -1.57
CA SER A 157 5.74 -11.91 -2.33
C SER A 157 6.42 -11.02 -3.37
N LYS A 158 5.65 -10.17 -4.06
CA LYS A 158 6.16 -9.16 -4.98
C LYS A 158 7.07 -8.15 -4.28
N LEU A 159 6.67 -7.65 -3.11
CA LEU A 159 7.49 -6.75 -2.30
C LEU A 159 8.83 -7.38 -1.90
N LEU A 160 8.84 -8.67 -1.50
CA LEU A 160 10.06 -9.40 -1.18
C LEU A 160 10.97 -9.64 -2.41
N ILE A 161 10.38 -9.80 -3.60
CA ILE A 161 11.13 -9.94 -4.85
C ILE A 161 11.79 -8.62 -5.22
N TYR A 162 11.04 -7.52 -5.23
CA TYR A 162 11.54 -6.19 -5.55
C TYR A 162 12.64 -5.75 -4.58
N ASP A 163 12.46 -5.95 -3.27
CA ASP A 163 13.49 -5.68 -2.26
C ASP A 163 14.79 -6.45 -2.53
N ARG A 164 14.70 -7.71 -2.93
CA ARG A 164 15.86 -8.54 -3.29
C ARG A 164 16.52 -8.08 -4.59
N GLU A 165 15.77 -7.54 -5.53
CA GLU A 165 16.31 -7.02 -6.79
C GLU A 165 17.06 -5.71 -6.57
N LEU A 166 16.53 -4.82 -5.71
CA LEU A 166 17.22 -3.60 -5.30
C LEU A 166 18.52 -3.89 -4.53
N GLU A 167 18.53 -4.89 -3.66
CA GLU A 167 19.75 -5.35 -2.94
C GLU A 167 20.86 -5.88 -3.88
N LYS A 168 20.57 -6.17 -5.15
CA LYS A 168 21.56 -6.64 -6.13
C LYS A 168 22.13 -5.53 -7.02
N THR A 169 21.43 -4.40 -7.10
CA THR A 169 21.81 -3.24 -7.90
C THR A 169 22.61 -2.21 -7.12
N GLU A 170 22.63 -2.34 -5.79
CA GLU A 170 23.47 -1.58 -4.84
C GLU A 170 24.76 -2.35 -4.56
#